data_AF-A0A957D9E2-F1
#
_entry.id   AF-A0A957D9E2-F1
#
_cell.length_a   1.000
_cell.length_b   1.000
_cell.length_c   1.000
_cell.angle_alpha   90.00
_cell.angle_beta   90.00
_cell.angle_gamma   90.00
#
_symmetry.space_group_name_H-M   'P 1'
#
loop_
_entity.id
_entity.type
_entity.pdbx_description
1 polymer ?
#
loop_
_entity_poly.entity_id
_entity_poly.type
_entity_poly.pdbx_seq_one_letter_code
_entity_poly.pdbx_strand_id
1 'polypeptide(L)'
;MSENNNNKTEDPKPEPQDVIVQTQHSVTISGQEIAYTVTTGTIVLKEEEEKEEKAEGEKAKAAIFFVAYTKNEVDDVAARPLTFSFNGG
;
A
#
# COMPACT_ATOMS: atom_id res chain seq x y z
N MET A 1 -40.10 31.18 -6.72
CA MET A 1 -38.76 31.09 -6.15
C MET A 1 -38.84 30.09 -5.00
N SER A 2 -38.46 28.83 -5.24
CA SER A 2 -38.42 27.82 -4.19
C SER A 2 -36.97 27.33 -4.15
N GLU A 3 -36.22 27.80 -3.16
CA GLU A 3 -34.82 27.46 -2.96
C GLU A 3 -34.72 26.00 -2.50
N ASN A 4 -33.99 25.19 -3.27
CA ASN A 4 -33.78 23.78 -3.01
C ASN A 4 -32.48 23.64 -2.20
N ASN A 5 -32.59 23.60 -0.87
CA ASN A 5 -31.45 23.39 0.02
C ASN A 5 -31.07 21.89 0.08
N ASN A 6 -30.28 21.43 -0.88
CA ASN A 6 -29.58 20.16 -0.81
C ASN A 6 -28.32 20.31 0.05
N ASN A 7 -28.46 20.25 1.38
CA ASN A 7 -27.32 20.06 2.26
C ASN A 7 -27.02 18.56 2.36
N LYS A 8 -26.20 18.05 1.45
CA LYS A 8 -25.70 16.68 1.50
C LYS A 8 -24.54 16.67 2.49
N THR A 9 -24.81 16.25 3.73
CA THR A 9 -23.77 15.97 4.72
C THR A 9 -22.86 14.89 4.15
N GLU A 10 -21.64 15.26 3.76
CA GLU A 10 -20.63 14.29 3.33
C GLU A 10 -20.11 13.59 4.58
N ASP A 11 -20.33 12.27 4.67
CA ASP A 11 -19.69 11.44 5.67
C ASP A 11 -18.16 11.60 5.56
N PRO A 12 -17.43 11.75 6.68
CA PRO A 12 -15.98 11.90 6.63
C PRO A 12 -15.36 10.68 5.96
N LYS A 13 -14.62 10.92 4.87
CA LYS A 13 -13.88 9.87 4.18
C LYS A 13 -12.90 9.22 5.17
N PRO A 14 -12.85 7.88 5.26
CA PRO A 14 -11.93 7.21 6.18
C PRO A 14 -10.48 7.62 5.89
N GLU A 15 -9.73 7.91 6.95
CA GLU A 15 -8.32 8.24 6.84
C GLU A 15 -7.55 7.04 6.25
N PRO A 16 -6.61 7.29 5.32
CA PRO A 16 -5.70 6.26 4.83
C PRO A 16 -4.98 5.55 5.99
N GLN A 17 -5.01 4.22 6.01
CA GLN A 17 -4.31 3.40 6.99
C GLN A 17 -3.39 2.40 6.29
N ASP A 18 -2.29 2.04 6.96
CA ASP A 18 -1.46 0.93 6.55
C ASP A 18 -2.18 -0.37 6.88
N VAL A 19 -2.49 -1.16 5.86
CA VAL A 19 -3.08 -2.49 6.01
C VAL A 19 -2.12 -3.46 5.36
N ILE A 20 -1.70 -4.51 6.08
CA ILE A 20 -0.81 -5.56 5.56
C ILE A 20 -1.44 -6.92 5.83
N VAL A 21 -1.48 -7.76 4.80
CA VAL A 21 -1.95 -9.14 4.85
C VAL A 21 -0.88 -10.04 4.24
N GLN A 22 -0.58 -11.16 4.90
CA GLN A 22 0.37 -12.16 4.41
C GLN A 22 -0.30 -13.50 4.19
N THR A 23 0.05 -14.16 3.09
CA THR A 23 -0.40 -15.52 2.75
C THR A 23 0.76 -16.32 2.13
N GLN A 24 0.72 -17.64 2.22
CA GLN A 24 1.75 -18.53 1.67
C GLN A 24 1.16 -19.39 0.56
N HIS A 25 1.93 -19.57 -0.53
CA HIS A 25 1.49 -20.27 -1.74
C HIS A 25 2.67 -20.99 -2.40
N SER A 26 2.39 -21.85 -3.39
CA SER A 26 3.39 -22.38 -4.31
C SER A 26 2.94 -22.25 -5.77
N VAL A 27 3.89 -22.23 -6.70
CA VAL A 27 3.64 -22.19 -8.14
C VAL A 27 4.71 -22.99 -8.88
N THR A 28 4.33 -23.65 -9.98
CA THR A 28 5.27 -24.35 -10.85
C THR A 28 5.62 -23.48 -12.06
N ILE A 29 6.89 -23.13 -12.22
CA ILE A 29 7.42 -22.35 -13.36
C ILE A 29 8.50 -23.18 -14.03
N SER A 30 8.36 -23.43 -15.33
CA SER A 30 9.33 -24.23 -16.11
C SER A 30 9.63 -25.61 -15.49
N GLY A 31 8.61 -26.25 -14.90
CA GLY A 31 8.73 -27.56 -14.25
C GLY A 31 9.34 -27.56 -12.85
N GLN A 32 9.71 -26.39 -12.31
CA GLN A 32 10.21 -26.25 -10.95
C GLN A 32 9.11 -25.66 -10.04
N GLU A 33 8.85 -26.32 -8.91
CA GLU A 33 8.00 -25.76 -7.86
C GLU A 33 8.74 -24.66 -7.09
N ILE A 34 8.04 -23.55 -6.85
CA ILE A 34 8.53 -22.38 -6.13
C ILE A 34 7.52 -22.09 -5.02
N ALA A 35 7.92 -22.29 -3.76
CA ALA A 35 7.18 -21.81 -2.60
C ALA A 35 7.47 -20.32 -2.36
N TYR A 36 6.44 -19.54 -2.05
CA TYR A 36 6.57 -18.10 -1.82
C TYR A 36 5.53 -17.57 -0.82
N THR A 37 5.89 -16.46 -0.18
CA THR A 37 5.00 -15.66 0.67
C THR A 37 4.57 -14.42 -0.09
N VAL A 38 3.26 -14.16 -0.12
CA VAL A 38 2.67 -12.94 -0.68
C VAL A 38 2.34 -12.00 0.46
N THR A 39 2.89 -10.79 0.40
CA THR A 39 2.54 -9.68 1.31
C THR A 39 1.83 -8.61 0.50
N THR A 40 0.57 -8.35 0.83
CA THR A 40 -0.28 -7.37 0.13
C THR A 40 -0.69 -6.29 1.11
N GLY A 41 -0.74 -5.04 0.67
CA GLY A 41 -1.14 -3.99 1.56
C GLY A 41 -1.24 -2.60 0.96
N THR A 42 -1.40 -1.62 1.85
CA THR A 42 -1.34 -0.19 1.55
C THR A 42 -0.21 0.46 2.33
N ILE A 43 0.48 1.42 1.70
CA ILE A 43 1.47 2.30 2.32
C ILE A 43 0.92 3.72 2.28
N VAL A 44 0.73 4.34 3.44
CA VAL A 44 0.26 5.72 3.56
C VAL A 44 1.40 6.70 3.26
N LEU A 45 1.19 7.53 2.24
CA LEU A 45 2.02 8.69 1.96
C LEU A 45 1.53 9.87 2.79
N LYS A 46 2.41 10.44 3.60
CA LYS A 46 2.13 11.59 4.45
C LYS A 46 2.64 12.88 3.80
N GLU A 47 1.97 13.99 4.07
CA GLU A 47 2.41 15.33 3.69
C GLU A 47 3.25 15.94 4.81
N GLU A 48 4.45 16.41 4.47
CA GLU A 48 5.24 17.27 5.36
C GLU A 48 4.62 18.68 5.29
N GLU A 49 3.80 19.05 6.28
CA GLU A 49 3.36 20.44 6.42
C GLU A 49 4.47 21.24 7.12
N GLU A 50 5.41 21.78 6.35
CA GLU A 50 6.23 22.90 6.81
C GLU A 50 5.35 24.16 6.89
N LYS A 51 4.74 24.40 8.06
CA LYS A 51 4.20 25.71 8.42
C LYS A 51 4.93 26.25 9.62
N GLU A 52 5.61 27.38 9.39
CA GLU A 52 6.25 28.20 10.40
C GLU A 52 5.28 28.42 11.58
N GLU A 53 5.77 28.09 12.78
CA GLU A 53 5.24 28.38 14.12
C GLU A 53 4.27 27.41 14.82
N LYS A 54 3.66 26.41 14.16
CA LYS A 54 3.01 25.29 14.88
C LYS A 54 3.04 24.01 14.03
N ALA A 55 3.76 22.98 14.52
CA ALA A 55 3.75 21.66 13.90
C ALA A 55 2.35 21.04 14.02
N GLU A 56 1.52 21.22 12.99
CA GLU A 56 0.39 20.33 12.74
C GLU A 56 0.98 18.99 12.28
N GLY A 57 0.64 17.89 12.96
CA GLY A 57 1.22 16.58 12.69
C GLY A 57 1.04 16.11 11.23
N GLU A 58 1.84 15.13 10.81
CA GLU A 58 1.86 14.59 9.44
C GLU A 58 0.46 14.16 8.97
N LYS A 59 -0.11 14.83 7.95
CA LYS A 59 -1.43 14.49 7.39
C LYS A 59 -1.31 13.43 6.30
N ALA A 60 -2.11 12.37 6.38
CA ALA A 60 -2.14 11.32 5.36
C ALA A 60 -2.74 11.86 4.04
N LYS A 61 -1.95 11.81 2.96
CA LYS A 61 -2.30 12.38 1.65
C LYS A 61 -2.83 11.34 0.67
N ALA A 62 -2.23 10.14 0.68
CA ALA A 62 -2.59 9.06 -0.23
C ALA A 62 -2.23 7.69 0.36
N ALA A 63 -2.77 6.63 -0.23
CA ALA A 63 -2.36 5.25 0.06
C ALA A 63 -1.92 4.58 -1.24
N ILE A 64 -0.72 4.00 -1.26
CA ILE A 64 -0.23 3.17 -2.36
C ILE A 64 -0.56 1.71 -2.05
N PHE A 65 -1.36 1.08 -2.90
CA PHE A 65 -1.54 -0.37 -2.85
C PHE A 65 -0.31 -1.10 -3.42
N PHE A 66 0.15 -2.15 -2.76
CA PHE A 66 1.27 -2.98 -3.21
C PHE A 66 1.01 -4.47 -3.03
N VAL A 67 1.73 -5.27 -3.81
CA VAL A 67 1.83 -6.73 -3.65
C VAL A 67 3.31 -7.11 -3.76
N ALA A 68 3.83 -7.84 -2.78
CA ALA A 68 5.21 -8.31 -2.73
C ALA A 68 5.26 -9.84 -2.69
N TYR A 69 5.97 -10.43 -3.63
CA TYR A 69 6.20 -11.88 -3.72
C TYR A 69 7.61 -12.19 -3.22
N THR A 70 7.71 -12.91 -2.12
CA THR A 70 9.00 -13.31 -1.52
C THR A 70 9.18 -14.81 -1.66
N LYS A 71 10.19 -15.23 -2.41
CA LYS A 71 10.54 -16.66 -2.53
C LYS A 71 10.98 -17.20 -1.16
N ASN A 72 10.44 -18.34 -0.77
CA ASN A 72 10.80 -19.05 0.46
C ASN A 72 12.03 -19.97 0.22
N GLU A 73 12.61 -20.49 1.30
CA GLU A 73 13.70 -21.49 1.24
C GLU A 73 14.92 -20.99 0.45
N VAL A 74 15.46 -19.85 0.86
CA VAL A 74 16.68 -19.27 0.28
C VAL A 74 17.74 -19.17 1.37
N ASP A 75 18.96 -19.59 1.04
CA ASP A 75 20.12 -19.59 1.95
C ASP A 75 20.50 -18.19 2.44
N ASP A 76 20.54 -17.19 1.55
CA ASP A 76 20.83 -15.79 1.88
C ASP A 76 19.79 -14.86 1.25
N VAL A 77 18.90 -14.33 2.08
CA VAL A 77 17.85 -13.39 1.65
C VAL A 77 18.41 -12.02 1.32
N ALA A 78 19.46 -11.56 2.02
CA ALA A 78 20.03 -10.23 1.86
C ALA A 78 20.81 -10.10 0.53
N ALA A 79 21.40 -11.20 0.06
CA ALA A 79 22.06 -11.23 -1.25
C ALA A 79 21.09 -11.29 -2.45
N ARG A 80 19.80 -11.57 -2.23
CA ARG A 80 18.84 -11.63 -3.34
C ARG A 80 18.48 -10.23 -3.85
N PRO A 81 18.46 -10.01 -5.17
CA PRO A 81 17.98 -8.75 -5.72
C PRO A 81 16.49 -8.54 -5.46
N LEU A 82 16.11 -7.29 -5.21
CA LEU A 82 14.73 -6.84 -5.11
C LEU A 82 14.32 -6.16 -6.42
N THR A 83 13.22 -6.63 -7.01
CA THR A 83 12.66 -6.05 -8.24
C THR A 83 11.35 -5.34 -7.92
N PHE A 84 11.27 -4.06 -8.28
CA PHE A 84 10.02 -3.31 -8.30
C PHE A 84 9.47 -3.31 -9.73
N SER A 85 8.20 -3.66 -9.88
CA SER A 85 7.50 -3.64 -11.16
C SER A 85 6.27 -2.75 -11.06
N PHE A 86 6.18 -1.80 -11.98
CA PHE A 86 5.03 -0.91 -12.12
C PHE A 86 4.42 -1.18 -13.49
N ASN A 87 3.17 -1.60 -13.51
CA ASN A 87 2.43 -1.72 -14.76
C ASN A 87 2.08 -0.30 -15.24
N GLY A 88 2.31 -0.01 -16.52
CA GLY A 88 1.87 1.23 -17.16
C GLY A 88 0.49 1.09 -17.80
N GLY A 89 0.05 2.14 -18.51
CA GLY A 89 -1.23 2.20 -19.23
C GLY A 89 -1.76 3.61 -19.29
#